data_AF-A0A1F4DMH1-F1
#
_entry.id   AF-A0A1F4DMH1-F1
#
_cell.length_a   1.000
_cell.length_b   1.000
_cell.length_c   1.000
_cell.angle_alpha   90.00
_cell.angle_beta   90.00
_cell.angle_gamma   90.00
#
_symmetry.space_group_name_H-M   'P 1'
#
loop_
_entity.id
_entity.type
_entity.pdbx_description
1 polymer ?
#
loop_
_entity_poly.entity_id
_entity_poly.type
_entity_poly.pdbx_seq_one_letter_code
_entity_poly.pdbx_strand_id
1 'polypeptide(L)'
;MDGLVFVQGTNTLEETAYFLTLTVRTTKPIVVTGAQRPFTALSSDAPLNLFNAIRVAASPDSHGKGVVVATNGEINSARDVTKTNTYHVQTFRSHDVGVLGYADADSIVYYRAPTRRHTAESEFRLDKIERLPRVEILYVYSGTQPGLAEAAVQLGARGLVIAGVGAGAAGNLNTECAAIAAEGRAVVVRSARVGEGRVICDSAYQEPGMVAADNLSAQKAAVLLSLALTRTSDPQETQRMFDQY
;
A
#
# COMPACT_ATOMS: atom_id res chain seq x y z
N MET A 1 14.41 -23.31 -2.46
CA MET A 1 13.16 -22.62 -2.04
C MET A 1 12.40 -22.23 -3.29
N ASP A 2 11.17 -22.75 -3.41
CA ASP A 2 10.33 -22.60 -4.59
C ASP A 2 9.23 -21.53 -4.41
N GLY A 3 8.83 -21.27 -3.16
CA GLY A 3 7.97 -20.15 -2.76
C GLY A 3 8.17 -19.81 -1.28
N LEU A 4 7.52 -18.75 -0.81
CA LEU A 4 7.57 -18.30 0.59
C LEU A 4 6.16 -17.96 1.11
N VAL A 5 5.84 -18.41 2.31
CA VAL A 5 4.66 -17.99 3.08
C VAL A 5 5.12 -17.11 4.25
N PHE A 6 4.60 -15.89 4.32
CA PHE A 6 4.87 -14.94 5.40
C PHE A 6 3.61 -14.80 6.27
N VAL A 7 3.68 -15.25 7.52
CA VAL A 7 2.55 -15.19 8.46
C VAL A 7 2.68 -13.96 9.33
N GLN A 8 1.66 -13.10 9.35
CA GLN A 8 1.65 -11.85 10.11
C GLN A 8 0.28 -11.58 10.75
N GLY A 9 0.27 -10.79 11.82
CA GLY A 9 -0.94 -10.17 12.34
C GLY A 9 -1.61 -9.25 11.31
N THR A 10 -2.94 -9.18 11.36
CA THR A 10 -3.73 -8.58 10.26
C THR A 10 -3.79 -7.05 10.28
N ASN A 11 -3.29 -6.40 11.33
CA ASN A 11 -3.44 -4.94 11.51
C ASN A 11 -2.67 -4.12 10.48
N THR A 12 -1.49 -4.57 10.07
CA THR A 12 -0.59 -3.86 9.13
C THR A 12 -0.11 -4.76 7.99
N LEU A 13 -0.85 -5.86 7.77
CA LEU A 13 -0.50 -6.89 6.79
C LEU A 13 -0.41 -6.28 5.38
N GLU A 14 -1.35 -5.42 5.02
CA GLU A 14 -1.38 -4.76 3.70
C GLU A 14 -0.19 -3.84 3.44
N GLU A 15 0.35 -3.19 4.49
CA GLU A 15 1.52 -2.33 4.40
C GLU A 15 2.78 -3.15 4.19
N THR A 16 2.92 -4.23 4.97
CA THR A 16 4.07 -5.14 4.86
C THR A 16 4.06 -5.86 3.51
N ALA A 17 2.89 -6.35 3.07
CA ALA A 17 2.74 -7.00 1.78
C ALA A 17 3.12 -6.03 0.63
N TYR A 18 2.66 -4.78 0.69
CA TYR A 18 3.01 -3.79 -0.33
C TYR A 18 4.49 -3.39 -0.29
N PHE A 19 5.08 -3.25 0.90
CA PHE A 19 6.51 -3.02 1.03
C PHE A 19 7.33 -4.16 0.40
N LEU A 20 6.94 -5.42 0.65
CA LEU A 20 7.59 -6.58 0.03
C LEU A 20 7.43 -6.56 -1.49
N THR A 21 6.23 -6.24 -2.03
CA THR A 21 5.97 -6.07 -3.46
C THR A 21 6.98 -5.15 -4.12
N LEU A 22 7.37 -4.08 -3.44
CA LEU A 22 8.27 -3.06 -3.98
C LEU A 22 9.76 -3.38 -3.78
N THR A 23 10.12 -4.31 -2.89
CA THR A 23 11.53 -4.45 -2.45
C THR A 23 12.16 -5.81 -2.73
N VAL A 24 11.36 -6.87 -2.85
CA VAL A 24 11.87 -8.22 -3.14
C VAL A 24 12.19 -8.39 -4.62
N ARG A 25 13.28 -9.09 -4.96
CA ARG A 25 13.68 -9.32 -6.37
C ARG A 25 13.57 -10.77 -6.77
N THR A 26 12.35 -11.21 -6.93
CA THR A 26 12.06 -12.58 -7.33
C THR A 26 10.76 -12.65 -8.10
N THR A 27 10.67 -13.63 -8.98
CA THR A 27 9.42 -14.06 -9.62
C THR A 27 8.81 -15.26 -8.91
N LYS A 28 9.50 -15.83 -7.90
CA LYS A 28 8.98 -16.92 -7.08
C LYS A 28 7.80 -16.41 -6.23
N PRO A 29 6.78 -17.25 -5.99
CA PRO A 29 5.61 -16.87 -5.19
C PRO A 29 6.00 -16.41 -3.79
N ILE A 30 5.45 -15.26 -3.38
CA ILE A 30 5.48 -14.78 -1.99
C ILE A 30 4.04 -14.54 -1.58
N VAL A 31 3.59 -15.29 -0.57
CA VAL A 31 2.22 -15.24 -0.07
C VAL A 31 2.23 -14.73 1.36
N VAL A 32 1.59 -13.59 1.60
CA VAL A 32 1.35 -13.09 2.94
C VAL A 32 -0.01 -13.60 3.41
N THR A 33 -0.10 -14.10 4.64
CA THR A 33 -1.35 -14.55 5.24
C THR A 33 -1.42 -14.21 6.72
N GLY A 34 -2.62 -14.28 7.28
CA GLY A 34 -2.90 -14.01 8.69
C GLY A 34 -4.27 -14.57 9.07
N ALA A 35 -4.71 -14.25 10.28
CA ALA A 35 -6.02 -14.68 10.78
C ALA A 35 -6.70 -13.56 11.58
N GLN A 36 -8.02 -13.44 11.47
CA GLN A 36 -8.80 -12.55 12.35
C GLN A 36 -9.03 -13.16 13.73
N ARG A 37 -9.17 -14.50 13.80
CA ARG A 37 -9.39 -15.21 15.06
C ARG A 37 -8.08 -15.81 15.56
N PRO A 38 -7.85 -15.81 16.89
CA PRO A 38 -6.74 -16.57 17.47
C PRO A 38 -6.77 -18.04 17.05
N PHE A 39 -5.61 -18.70 17.01
CA PHE A 39 -5.51 -20.10 16.61
C PHE A 39 -6.35 -21.04 17.50
N THR A 40 -6.50 -20.70 18.78
CA THR A 40 -7.27 -21.47 19.78
C THR A 40 -8.77 -21.19 19.77
N ALA A 41 -9.25 -20.23 18.98
CA ALA A 41 -10.65 -19.86 18.96
C ALA A 41 -11.50 -20.90 18.22
N LEU A 42 -12.77 -21.02 18.62
CA LEU A 42 -13.75 -21.80 17.88
C LEU A 42 -13.86 -21.27 16.44
N SER A 43 -13.79 -22.17 15.47
CA SER A 43 -13.83 -21.84 14.05
C SER A 43 -12.77 -20.80 13.65
N SER A 44 -11.55 -20.95 14.17
CA SER A 44 -10.41 -20.13 13.76
C SER A 44 -10.19 -20.23 12.25
N ASP A 45 -9.97 -19.09 11.60
CA ASP A 45 -9.62 -19.01 10.18
C ASP A 45 -8.14 -19.31 9.92
N ALA A 46 -7.31 -19.36 10.97
CA ALA A 46 -5.87 -19.54 10.86
C ALA A 46 -5.43 -20.84 10.16
N PRO A 47 -5.99 -22.04 10.49
CA PRO A 47 -5.55 -23.28 9.86
C PRO A 47 -5.81 -23.30 8.34
N LEU A 48 -7.01 -22.87 7.92
CA LEU A 48 -7.38 -22.88 6.51
C LEU A 48 -6.65 -21.79 5.73
N ASN A 49 -6.47 -20.58 6.29
CA ASN A 49 -5.68 -19.53 5.66
C ASN A 49 -4.23 -19.97 5.44
N LEU A 50 -3.61 -20.60 6.44
CA LEU A 50 -2.23 -21.10 6.32
C LEU A 50 -2.14 -22.22 5.27
N PHE A 51 -3.06 -23.17 5.29
CA PHE A 51 -3.10 -24.26 4.30
C PHE A 51 -3.23 -23.72 2.87
N ASN A 52 -4.17 -22.80 2.64
CA ASN A 52 -4.35 -22.19 1.32
C ASN A 52 -3.16 -21.32 0.93
N ALA A 53 -2.52 -20.60 1.85
CA ALA A 53 -1.32 -19.83 1.56
C ALA A 53 -0.17 -20.72 1.09
N ILE A 54 0.01 -21.91 1.70
CA ILE A 54 0.99 -22.90 1.26
C ILE A 54 0.64 -23.43 -0.15
N ARG A 55 -0.63 -23.74 -0.41
CA ARG A 55 -1.08 -24.18 -1.75
C ARG A 55 -0.82 -23.13 -2.81
N VAL A 56 -1.10 -21.86 -2.53
CA VAL A 56 -0.80 -20.74 -3.43
C VAL A 56 0.72 -20.62 -3.62
N ALA A 57 1.52 -20.68 -2.56
CA ALA A 57 2.97 -20.56 -2.68
C ALA A 57 3.61 -21.72 -3.47
N ALA A 58 2.98 -22.90 -3.49
CA ALA A 58 3.41 -24.07 -4.23
C ALA A 58 2.85 -24.15 -5.67
N SER A 59 1.89 -23.28 -6.03
CA SER A 59 1.28 -23.30 -7.36
C SER A 59 2.22 -22.70 -8.41
N PRO A 60 2.49 -23.41 -9.53
CA PRO A 60 3.27 -22.86 -10.65
C PRO A 60 2.66 -21.56 -11.21
N ASP A 61 1.34 -21.44 -11.20
CA ASP A 61 0.61 -20.28 -11.74
C ASP A 61 0.73 -19.02 -10.88
N SER A 62 1.26 -19.16 -9.65
CA SER A 62 1.55 -18.04 -8.75
C SER A 62 2.88 -17.34 -9.07
N HIS A 63 3.70 -17.88 -9.97
CA HIS A 63 4.93 -17.22 -10.42
C HIS A 63 4.62 -15.89 -11.13
N GLY A 64 5.41 -14.86 -10.81
CA GLY A 64 5.29 -13.55 -11.45
C GLY A 64 4.02 -12.76 -11.10
N LYS A 65 3.25 -13.17 -10.08
CA LYS A 65 2.04 -12.45 -9.63
C LYS A 65 2.31 -11.34 -8.60
N GLY A 66 3.57 -10.98 -8.40
CA GLY A 66 4.01 -10.11 -7.32
C GLY A 66 3.89 -10.80 -5.94
N VAL A 67 3.85 -9.99 -4.88
CA VAL A 67 3.44 -10.50 -3.56
C VAL A 67 1.91 -10.54 -3.54
N VAL A 68 1.35 -11.62 -3.00
CA VAL A 68 -0.11 -11.80 -2.88
C VAL A 68 -0.51 -11.97 -1.43
N VAL A 69 -1.73 -11.58 -1.10
CA VAL A 69 -2.36 -11.86 0.20
C VAL A 69 -3.41 -12.96 0.01
N ALA A 70 -3.25 -14.08 0.72
CA ALA A 70 -4.17 -15.21 0.65
C ALA A 70 -4.90 -15.38 1.99
N THR A 71 -6.18 -15.03 2.02
CA THR A 71 -7.06 -15.16 3.21
C THR A 71 -8.49 -15.43 2.76
N ASN A 72 -9.25 -16.20 3.55
CA ASN A 72 -10.66 -16.46 3.27
C ASN A 72 -10.92 -17.01 1.84
N GLY A 73 -10.03 -17.90 1.35
CA GLY A 73 -10.13 -18.48 0.01
C GLY A 73 -9.84 -17.51 -1.15
N GLU A 74 -9.58 -16.23 -0.89
CA GLU A 74 -9.34 -15.22 -1.91
C GLU A 74 -7.83 -14.93 -2.04
N ILE A 75 -7.37 -14.74 -3.29
CA ILE A 75 -6.00 -14.35 -3.61
C ILE A 75 -6.02 -12.90 -4.09
N ASN A 76 -5.45 -12.01 -3.29
CA ASN A 76 -5.45 -10.57 -3.54
C ASN A 76 -4.05 -10.08 -3.93
N SER A 77 -4.00 -9.07 -4.80
CA SER A 77 -2.77 -8.30 -5.08
C SER A 77 -2.36 -7.54 -3.82
N ALA A 78 -1.10 -7.66 -3.41
CA ALA A 78 -0.61 -6.92 -2.24
C ALA A 78 -0.69 -5.40 -2.41
N ARG A 79 -0.70 -4.88 -3.65
CA ARG A 79 -0.89 -3.45 -3.92
C ARG A 79 -2.31 -2.99 -3.61
N ASP A 80 -3.31 -3.80 -3.90
CA ASP A 80 -4.71 -3.35 -3.92
C ASP A 80 -5.50 -3.81 -2.69
N VAL A 81 -5.04 -4.86 -2.00
CA VAL A 81 -5.73 -5.42 -0.84
C VAL A 81 -5.73 -4.48 0.36
N THR A 82 -6.87 -4.29 1.01
CA THR A 82 -6.94 -3.57 2.29
C THR A 82 -7.90 -4.25 3.26
N LYS A 83 -7.66 -4.08 4.56
CA LYS A 83 -8.52 -4.56 5.64
C LYS A 83 -9.72 -3.62 5.77
N THR A 84 -10.92 -4.14 5.49
CA THR A 84 -12.17 -3.35 5.41
C THR A 84 -13.08 -3.49 6.62
N ASN A 85 -12.82 -4.46 7.48
CA ASN A 85 -13.58 -4.74 8.68
C ASN A 85 -12.66 -5.13 9.85
N THR A 86 -13.04 -4.68 11.04
CA THR A 86 -12.24 -4.87 12.26
C THR A 86 -12.27 -6.30 12.81
N TYR A 87 -13.28 -7.11 12.48
CA TYR A 87 -13.48 -8.45 13.04
C TYR A 87 -13.84 -9.55 12.03
N HIS A 88 -14.47 -9.22 10.92
CA HIS A 88 -14.97 -10.22 9.98
C HIS A 88 -13.80 -10.95 9.29
N VAL A 89 -13.88 -12.28 9.20
CA VAL A 89 -12.85 -13.11 8.55
C VAL A 89 -12.62 -12.73 7.10
N GLN A 90 -13.66 -12.24 6.42
CA GLN A 90 -13.62 -11.80 5.03
C GLN A 90 -13.37 -10.28 4.92
N THR A 91 -12.28 -9.82 5.56
CA THR A 91 -11.97 -8.39 5.67
C THR A 91 -10.99 -7.87 4.63
N PHE A 92 -10.08 -8.71 4.13
CA PHE A 92 -9.11 -8.29 3.13
C PHE A 92 -9.76 -8.25 1.75
N ARG A 93 -9.90 -7.04 1.19
CA ARG A 93 -10.58 -6.79 -0.09
C ARG A 93 -9.70 -5.98 -1.01
N SER A 94 -9.74 -6.31 -2.30
CA SER A 94 -9.23 -5.47 -3.38
C SER A 94 -10.45 -4.89 -4.12
N HIS A 95 -11.08 -3.82 -3.61
CA HIS A 95 -12.40 -3.28 -4.02
C HIS A 95 -12.71 -3.30 -5.54
N ASP A 96 -12.63 -2.16 -6.23
CA ASP A 96 -13.07 -2.03 -7.64
C ASP A 96 -12.18 -2.81 -8.63
N VAL A 97 -10.92 -3.06 -8.26
CA VAL A 97 -9.97 -3.80 -9.10
C VAL A 97 -10.10 -5.32 -8.97
N GLY A 98 -10.73 -5.79 -7.90
CA GLY A 98 -11.05 -7.20 -7.65
C GLY A 98 -9.87 -8.08 -7.23
N VAL A 99 -10.20 -9.28 -6.77
CA VAL A 99 -9.22 -10.34 -6.47
C VAL A 99 -8.52 -10.84 -7.74
N LEU A 100 -7.33 -11.39 -7.57
CA LEU A 100 -6.59 -12.06 -8.64
C LEU A 100 -7.15 -13.44 -8.94
N GLY A 101 -7.67 -14.14 -7.92
CA GLY A 101 -8.04 -15.54 -8.01
C GLY A 101 -8.62 -16.10 -6.71
N TYR A 102 -8.85 -17.42 -6.72
CA TYR A 102 -9.36 -18.18 -5.59
C TYR A 102 -8.46 -19.38 -5.26
N ALA A 103 -8.44 -19.73 -3.97
CA ALA A 103 -7.77 -20.90 -3.42
C ALA A 103 -8.82 -21.88 -2.86
N ASP A 104 -9.68 -22.37 -3.75
CA ASP A 104 -10.80 -23.25 -3.41
C ASP A 104 -10.35 -24.70 -3.26
N ALA A 105 -11.27 -25.57 -2.84
CA ALA A 105 -10.96 -26.94 -2.44
C ALA A 105 -10.29 -27.78 -3.55
N ASP A 106 -10.67 -27.56 -4.81
CA ASP A 106 -10.16 -28.30 -5.96
C ASP A 106 -8.80 -27.77 -6.44
N SER A 107 -8.65 -26.45 -6.58
CA SER A 107 -7.50 -25.87 -7.28
C SER A 107 -7.20 -24.41 -6.89
N ILE A 108 -6.02 -23.94 -7.31
CA ILE A 108 -5.63 -22.52 -7.26
C ILE A 108 -5.89 -21.95 -8.64
N VAL A 109 -6.81 -20.99 -8.76
CA VAL A 109 -7.24 -20.44 -10.06
C VAL A 109 -7.07 -18.93 -10.07
N TYR A 110 -6.40 -18.42 -11.11
CA TYR A 110 -6.23 -16.98 -11.36
C TYR A 110 -7.10 -16.52 -12.54
N TYR A 111 -7.76 -15.38 -12.37
CA TYR A 111 -8.56 -14.71 -13.40
C TYR A 111 -7.96 -13.36 -13.80
N ARG A 112 -7.10 -12.78 -12.95
CA ARG A 112 -6.43 -11.50 -13.19
C ARG A 112 -4.95 -11.57 -12.84
N ALA A 113 -4.21 -10.53 -13.24
CA ALA A 113 -2.82 -10.29 -12.85
C ALA A 113 -2.62 -8.80 -12.56
N PRO A 114 -1.70 -8.43 -11.64
CA PRO A 114 -1.34 -7.03 -11.44
C PRO A 114 -0.74 -6.43 -12.72
N THR A 115 -1.05 -5.16 -13.00
CA THR A 115 -0.52 -4.41 -14.15
C THR A 115 0.55 -3.38 -13.76
N ARG A 116 0.64 -3.06 -12.47
CA ARG A 116 1.64 -2.17 -11.88
C ARG A 116 2.95 -2.93 -11.70
N ARG A 117 4.08 -2.25 -11.88
CA ARG A 117 5.40 -2.88 -11.76
C ARG A 117 5.59 -3.40 -10.33
N HIS A 118 6.24 -4.54 -10.20
CA HIS A 118 6.49 -5.13 -8.91
C HIS A 118 7.72 -6.03 -8.91
N THR A 119 8.19 -6.35 -7.71
CA THR A 119 9.21 -7.34 -7.40
C THR A 119 10.48 -7.22 -8.26
N ALA A 120 10.73 -8.16 -9.16
CA ALA A 120 11.90 -8.16 -10.05
C ALA A 120 11.94 -6.92 -10.97
N GLU A 121 10.78 -6.35 -11.30
CA GLU A 121 10.63 -5.14 -12.11
C GLU A 121 10.64 -3.85 -11.27
N SER A 122 10.62 -3.95 -9.94
CA SER A 122 10.74 -2.79 -9.06
C SER A 122 12.12 -2.16 -9.17
N GLU A 123 12.17 -0.83 -9.13
CA GLU A 123 13.43 -0.08 -9.09
C GLU A 123 13.99 0.12 -7.68
N PHE A 124 13.21 -0.13 -6.63
CA PHE A 124 13.64 0.12 -5.25
C PHE A 124 14.66 -0.91 -4.77
N ARG A 125 15.76 -0.46 -4.16
CA ARG A 125 16.93 -1.28 -3.83
C ARG A 125 17.37 -0.98 -2.40
N LEU A 126 17.26 -1.97 -1.51
CA LEU A 126 17.51 -1.82 -0.08
C LEU A 126 18.97 -2.04 0.34
N ASP A 127 19.85 -2.49 -0.58
CA ASP A 127 21.22 -2.92 -0.26
C ASP A 127 22.09 -1.84 0.39
N LYS A 128 21.74 -0.55 0.21
CA LYS A 128 22.46 0.60 0.77
C LYS A 128 21.60 1.45 1.71
N ILE A 129 20.43 0.96 2.10
CA ILE A 129 19.47 1.71 2.90
C ILE A 129 19.47 1.15 4.32
N GLU A 130 20.03 1.89 5.26
CA GLU A 130 20.02 1.51 6.69
C GLU A 130 18.69 1.87 7.37
N ARG A 131 18.09 3.00 6.99
CA ARG A 131 16.82 3.49 7.52
C ARG A 131 16.03 4.18 6.43
N LEU A 132 14.72 3.94 6.42
CA LEU A 132 13.82 4.65 5.51
C LEU A 132 13.63 6.10 5.96
N PRO A 133 13.54 7.06 5.02
CA PRO A 133 13.12 8.43 5.30
C PRO A 133 11.79 8.46 6.07
N ARG A 134 11.70 9.35 7.06
CA ARG A 134 10.49 9.52 7.87
C ARG A 134 9.36 10.11 7.01
N VAL A 135 8.24 9.42 6.95
CA VAL A 135 7.00 9.87 6.31
C VAL A 135 5.89 9.89 7.35
N GLU A 136 5.11 10.97 7.38
CA GLU A 136 3.95 11.10 8.28
C GLU A 136 2.65 11.11 7.48
N ILE A 137 1.59 10.55 8.07
CA ILE A 137 0.23 10.58 7.51
C ILE A 137 -0.62 11.57 8.29
N LEU A 138 -1.20 12.55 7.61
CA LEU A 138 -2.06 13.56 8.20
C LEU A 138 -3.52 13.34 7.78
N TYR A 139 -4.41 13.15 8.75
CA TYR A 139 -5.82 12.89 8.51
C TYR A 139 -6.62 14.19 8.44
N VAL A 140 -7.36 14.40 7.35
CA VAL A 140 -8.19 15.59 7.14
C VAL A 140 -9.65 15.30 7.51
N TYR A 141 -10.25 16.19 8.28
CA TYR A 141 -11.67 16.20 8.67
C TYR A 141 -12.13 17.65 8.90
N SER A 142 -13.43 17.88 9.13
CA SER A 142 -14.00 19.23 9.22
C SER A 142 -13.41 20.12 10.33
N GLY A 143 -12.75 19.51 11.34
CA GLY A 143 -12.10 20.22 12.43
C GLY A 143 -10.58 20.33 12.30
N THR A 144 -9.98 19.85 11.20
CA THR A 144 -8.53 19.94 10.98
C THR A 144 -8.08 21.40 10.98
N GLN A 145 -7.09 21.71 11.82
CA GLN A 145 -6.50 23.04 11.91
C GLN A 145 -5.14 23.07 11.18
N PRO A 146 -4.72 24.22 10.64
CA PRO A 146 -3.35 24.41 10.15
C PRO A 146 -2.31 24.19 11.26
N GLY A 147 -1.06 23.99 10.87
CA GLY A 147 0.10 23.78 11.74
C GLY A 147 0.50 22.31 11.90
N LEU A 148 -0.35 21.36 11.52
CA LEU A 148 -0.06 19.93 11.62
C LEU A 148 1.03 19.51 10.62
N ALA A 149 0.97 20.00 9.37
CA ALA A 149 2.00 19.68 8.38
C ALA A 149 3.34 20.29 8.74
N GLU A 150 3.32 21.55 9.21
CA GLU A 150 4.50 22.25 9.67
C GLU A 150 5.16 21.54 10.86
N ALA A 151 4.37 21.13 11.86
CA ALA A 151 4.88 20.39 13.01
C ALA A 151 5.52 19.05 12.61
N ALA A 152 4.92 18.31 11.67
CA ALA A 152 5.49 17.07 11.16
C ALA A 152 6.87 17.29 10.50
N VAL A 153 7.00 18.33 9.67
CA VAL A 153 8.27 18.70 9.04
C VAL A 153 9.31 19.12 10.08
N GLN A 154 8.93 19.92 11.08
CA GLN A 154 9.82 20.32 12.18
C GLN A 154 10.31 19.12 13.01
N LEU A 155 9.49 18.08 13.15
CA LEU A 155 9.89 16.80 13.76
C LEU A 155 10.75 15.92 12.84
N GLY A 156 11.06 16.37 11.63
CA GLY A 156 11.96 15.70 10.69
C GLY A 156 11.28 14.83 9.64
N ALA A 157 9.97 14.97 9.42
CA ALA A 157 9.31 14.32 8.29
C ALA A 157 9.89 14.83 6.96
N ARG A 158 10.31 13.90 6.10
CA ARG A 158 10.83 14.18 4.74
C ARG A 158 9.76 14.00 3.68
N GLY A 159 8.67 13.32 4.02
CA GLY A 159 7.47 13.23 3.22
C GLY A 159 6.22 13.31 4.07
N LEU A 160 5.14 13.84 3.49
CA LEU A 160 3.82 13.91 4.10
C LEU A 160 2.82 13.23 3.18
N VAL A 161 1.97 12.37 3.73
CA VAL A 161 0.82 11.82 3.04
C VAL A 161 -0.44 12.40 3.66
N ILE A 162 -1.23 13.10 2.86
CA ILE A 162 -2.48 13.70 3.30
C ILE A 162 -3.61 12.70 3.01
N ALA A 163 -4.23 12.16 4.05
CA ALA A 163 -5.48 11.41 3.92
C ALA A 163 -6.63 12.41 3.78
N GLY A 164 -6.75 12.97 2.58
CA GLY A 164 -7.66 14.06 2.24
C GLY A 164 -9.14 13.65 2.23
N VAL A 165 -10.01 14.65 2.14
CA VAL A 165 -11.45 14.47 1.98
C VAL A 165 -11.83 14.35 0.50
N GLY A 166 -12.90 13.61 0.19
CA GLY A 166 -13.36 13.41 -1.18
C GLY A 166 -12.26 12.85 -2.08
N ALA A 167 -12.02 13.50 -3.22
CA ALA A 167 -10.97 13.13 -4.18
C ALA A 167 -9.54 13.53 -3.75
N GLY A 168 -9.26 13.54 -2.44
CA GLY A 168 -7.92 13.81 -1.89
C GLY A 168 -7.62 15.27 -1.55
N ALA A 169 -8.64 16.10 -1.32
CA ALA A 169 -8.44 17.50 -0.95
C ALA A 169 -7.82 17.63 0.46
N ALA A 170 -6.77 18.44 0.58
CA ALA A 170 -6.06 18.68 1.85
C ALA A 170 -6.84 19.58 2.83
N GLY A 171 -7.94 20.21 2.38
CA GLY A 171 -8.76 21.09 3.21
C GLY A 171 -7.95 22.23 3.81
N ASN A 172 -8.07 22.44 5.11
CA ASN A 172 -7.36 23.51 5.82
C ASN A 172 -5.83 23.37 5.81
N LEU A 173 -5.28 22.21 5.46
CA LEU A 173 -3.83 22.02 5.33
C LEU A 173 -3.30 22.47 3.96
N ASN A 174 -4.17 22.80 2.99
CA ASN A 174 -3.75 23.03 1.60
C ASN A 174 -2.66 24.12 1.47
N THR A 175 -2.86 25.28 2.10
CA THR A 175 -1.91 26.40 2.02
C THR A 175 -0.54 26.04 2.60
N GLU A 176 -0.48 25.39 3.76
CA GLU A 176 0.80 25.00 4.36
C GLU A 176 1.47 23.86 3.62
N CYS A 177 0.71 22.87 3.14
CA CYS A 177 1.22 21.78 2.30
C CYS A 177 1.80 22.33 0.99
N ALA A 178 1.14 23.31 0.37
CA ALA A 178 1.63 23.93 -0.87
C ALA A 178 2.93 24.71 -0.62
N ALA A 179 3.02 25.44 0.50
CA ALA A 179 4.25 26.12 0.89
C ALA A 179 5.40 25.12 1.15
N ILE A 180 5.15 24.06 1.92
CA ILE A 180 6.12 22.99 2.21
C ILE A 180 6.65 22.35 0.92
N ALA A 181 5.76 22.06 -0.03
CA ALA A 181 6.11 21.46 -1.31
C ALA A 181 6.91 22.43 -2.20
N ALA A 182 6.45 23.68 -2.33
CA ALA A 182 7.09 24.70 -3.15
C ALA A 182 8.51 25.06 -2.65
N GLU A 183 8.71 25.06 -1.34
CA GLU A 183 9.99 25.33 -0.70
C GLU A 183 10.91 24.08 -0.65
N GLY A 184 10.41 22.91 -1.08
CA GLY A 184 11.17 21.66 -1.09
C GLY A 184 11.50 21.12 0.30
N ARG A 185 10.76 21.51 1.34
CA ARG A 185 11.01 21.07 2.73
C ARG A 185 10.61 19.62 2.97
N ALA A 186 9.56 19.16 2.30
CA ALA A 186 9.15 17.76 2.25
C ALA A 186 8.37 17.47 0.96
N VAL A 187 8.36 16.22 0.51
CA VAL A 187 7.49 15.79 -0.59
C VAL A 187 6.09 15.55 -0.05
N VAL A 188 5.09 16.23 -0.59
CA VAL A 188 3.69 16.11 -0.16
C VAL A 188 2.91 15.25 -1.15
N VAL A 189 2.30 14.19 -0.66
CA VAL A 189 1.46 13.25 -1.41
C VAL A 189 0.01 13.38 -0.95
N ARG A 190 -0.91 13.49 -1.90
CA ARG A 190 -2.35 13.54 -1.69
C ARG A 190 -2.94 12.16 -1.91
N SER A 191 -3.42 11.57 -0.82
CA SER A 191 -4.25 10.37 -0.82
C SER A 191 -5.66 10.75 -0.35
N ALA A 192 -6.54 9.78 -0.17
CA ALA A 192 -7.90 9.99 0.29
C ALA A 192 -8.22 9.07 1.45
N ARG A 193 -8.96 9.59 2.44
CA ARG A 193 -9.51 8.79 3.53
C ARG A 193 -10.73 7.94 3.13
N VAL A 194 -11.17 8.05 1.88
CA VAL A 194 -12.36 7.38 1.33
C VAL A 194 -12.20 5.86 1.29
N GLY A 195 -10.98 5.37 1.09
CA GLY A 195 -10.67 3.94 1.07
C GLY A 195 -10.72 3.28 -0.32
N GLU A 196 -11.22 3.99 -1.33
CA GLU A 196 -11.28 3.56 -2.73
C GLU A 196 -11.29 4.76 -3.69
N GLY A 197 -11.18 4.48 -4.99
CA GLY A 197 -11.10 5.49 -6.04
C GLY A 197 -9.69 6.07 -6.22
N ARG A 198 -9.54 6.91 -7.26
CA ARG A 198 -8.25 7.54 -7.63
C ARG A 198 -8.21 8.99 -7.18
N VAL A 199 -7.09 9.41 -6.59
CA VAL A 199 -6.66 10.80 -6.52
C VAL A 199 -5.85 11.10 -7.77
N ILE A 200 -6.31 12.07 -8.57
CA ILE A 200 -5.71 12.40 -9.85
C ILE A 200 -4.78 13.62 -9.76
N CYS A 201 -3.77 13.63 -10.60
CA CYS A 201 -3.00 14.83 -10.89
C CYS A 201 -3.78 15.66 -11.91
N ASP A 202 -4.43 16.74 -11.49
CA ASP A 202 -5.12 17.67 -12.39
C ASP A 202 -4.57 19.08 -12.20
N SER A 203 -4.18 19.70 -13.31
CA SER A 203 -3.82 21.11 -13.38
C SER A 203 -4.94 22.06 -12.92
N ALA A 204 -6.20 21.64 -13.03
CA ALA A 204 -7.36 22.44 -12.62
C ALA A 204 -7.52 22.56 -11.10
N TYR A 205 -6.93 21.64 -10.30
CA TYR A 205 -7.08 21.64 -8.84
C TYR A 205 -6.12 22.58 -8.09
N GLN A 206 -5.27 23.37 -8.78
CA GLN A 206 -4.39 24.38 -8.15
C GLN A 206 -3.51 23.85 -7.00
N GLU A 207 -2.94 22.64 -7.12
CA GLU A 207 -2.00 22.11 -6.11
C GLU A 207 -0.61 21.84 -6.71
N PRO A 208 0.08 22.88 -7.21
CA PRO A 208 1.40 22.73 -7.83
C PRO A 208 2.42 22.21 -6.82
N GLY A 209 3.18 21.19 -7.23
CA GLY A 209 4.25 20.59 -6.43
C GLY A 209 3.83 19.44 -5.51
N MET A 210 2.53 19.13 -5.41
CA MET A 210 2.07 17.94 -4.69
C MET A 210 1.89 16.73 -5.61
N VAL A 211 2.19 15.55 -5.10
CA VAL A 211 2.06 14.26 -5.78
C VAL A 211 0.66 13.69 -5.52
N ALA A 212 0.02 13.12 -6.53
CA ALA A 212 -1.23 12.37 -6.40
C ALA A 212 -0.96 10.88 -6.16
N ALA A 213 -1.62 10.28 -5.17
CA ALA A 213 -1.39 8.90 -4.75
C ALA A 213 -2.03 7.83 -5.66
N ASP A 214 -2.66 8.23 -6.77
CA ASP A 214 -3.50 7.35 -7.57
C ASP A 214 -4.58 6.70 -6.69
N ASN A 215 -4.74 5.37 -6.71
CA ASN A 215 -5.66 4.63 -5.85
C ASN A 215 -5.00 4.04 -4.58
N LEU A 216 -3.81 4.48 -4.19
CA LEU A 216 -3.18 4.01 -2.96
C LEU A 216 -3.85 4.66 -1.74
N SER A 217 -4.24 3.82 -0.77
CA SER A 217 -4.61 4.28 0.56
C SER A 217 -3.44 5.01 1.23
N ALA A 218 -3.72 5.83 2.24
CA ALA A 218 -2.70 6.69 2.86
C ALA A 218 -1.50 5.89 3.42
N GLN A 219 -1.77 4.76 4.05
CA GLN A 219 -0.74 3.85 4.57
C GLN A 219 0.13 3.24 3.47
N LYS A 220 -0.45 2.87 2.32
CA LYS A 220 0.33 2.35 1.18
C LYS A 220 1.07 3.45 0.43
N ALA A 221 0.47 4.62 0.30
CA ALA A 221 1.13 5.81 -0.22
C ALA A 221 2.35 6.17 0.64
N ALA A 222 2.27 6.04 1.97
CA ALA A 222 3.41 6.27 2.86
C ALA A 222 4.55 5.26 2.65
N VAL A 223 4.21 3.99 2.42
CA VAL A 223 5.20 2.95 2.05
C VAL A 223 5.92 3.32 0.74
N LEU A 224 5.17 3.64 -0.32
CA LEU A 224 5.77 4.00 -1.60
C LEU A 224 6.59 5.30 -1.50
N LEU A 225 6.08 6.32 -0.80
CA LEU A 225 6.78 7.59 -0.59
C LEU A 225 8.09 7.39 0.18
N SER A 226 8.08 6.56 1.22
CA SER A 226 9.29 6.26 1.99
C SER A 226 10.37 5.62 1.11
N LEU A 227 9.98 4.75 0.18
CA LEU A 227 10.89 4.15 -0.79
C LEU A 227 11.32 5.15 -1.88
N ALA A 228 10.41 5.97 -2.40
CA ALA A 228 10.72 7.02 -3.37
C ALA A 228 11.75 8.01 -2.85
N LEU A 229 11.63 8.42 -1.58
CA LEU A 229 12.55 9.34 -0.90
C LEU A 229 13.97 8.79 -0.72
N THR A 230 14.17 7.48 -0.90
CA THR A 230 15.53 6.88 -0.93
C THR A 230 16.24 7.10 -2.27
N ARG A 231 15.49 7.55 -3.28
CA ARG A 231 15.93 7.71 -4.66
C ARG A 231 15.93 9.17 -5.09
N THR A 232 14.90 9.92 -4.70
CA THR A 232 14.68 11.30 -5.15
C THR A 232 13.82 12.07 -4.16
N SER A 233 13.97 13.40 -4.14
CA SER A 233 13.02 14.33 -3.52
C SER A 233 12.33 15.22 -4.55
N ASP A 234 12.52 14.95 -5.85
CA ASP A 234 11.84 15.66 -6.93
C ASP A 234 10.37 15.19 -7.03
N PRO A 235 9.39 16.10 -6.92
CA PRO A 235 7.97 15.74 -7.02
C PRO A 235 7.59 15.11 -8.36
N GLN A 236 8.22 15.50 -9.49
CA GLN A 236 7.87 14.94 -10.80
C GLN A 236 8.30 13.48 -10.92
N GLU A 237 9.55 13.18 -10.54
CA GLU A 237 10.04 11.80 -10.48
C GLU A 237 9.29 10.97 -9.43
N THR A 238 8.88 11.57 -8.31
CA THR A 238 8.03 10.89 -7.33
C THR A 238 6.66 10.57 -7.92
N GLN A 239 6.03 11.51 -8.66
CA GLN A 239 4.75 11.25 -9.35
C GLN A 239 4.88 10.09 -10.35
N ARG A 240 5.96 10.04 -11.14
CA ARG A 240 6.23 8.90 -12.03
C ARG A 240 6.22 7.57 -11.28
N MET A 241 6.81 7.52 -10.09
CA MET A 241 6.81 6.30 -9.27
C MET A 241 5.39 5.92 -8.83
N PHE A 242 4.60 6.89 -8.35
CA PHE A 242 3.18 6.66 -8.00
C PHE A 242 2.32 6.22 -9.19
N ASP A 243 2.67 6.64 -10.40
CA ASP A 243 1.99 6.23 -11.63
C ASP A 243 2.41 4.83 -12.13
N GLN A 244 3.51 4.26 -11.63
CA GLN A 244 4.06 2.99 -12.12
C GLN A 244 3.93 1.81 -11.14
N TYR A 245 3.94 2.10 -9.84
CA TYR A 245 4.00 1.09 -8.78
C TYR A 245 2.70 0.95 -7.97
#